data_AF-A0A0C3LBM0-F1
#
_entry.id   AF-A0A0C3LBM0-F1
#
_cell.length_a   1.000
_cell.length_b   1.000
_cell.length_c   1.000
_cell.angle_alpha   90.00
_cell.angle_beta   90.00
_cell.angle_gamma   90.00
#
_symmetry.space_group_name_H-M   'P 1'
#
loop_
_entity.id
_entity.type
_entity.pdbx_description
1 polymer ?
#
loop_
_entity_poly.entity_id
_entity_poly.type
_entity_poly.pdbx_seq_one_letter_code
_entity_poly.pdbx_strand_id
1 'polypeptide(L)'
;FYTRARNIFSRIDYDQGQAYTLHGLGKIFSDRSQYPEAENFYNQARSIFARTGDHHGGANTLVRLGCLCLKRSEDIKAEELFHQALDIYSRIGDSLGRANVKRNLGHLYRAQGLNTTAAPLYAEARGLYNLTGDSFMEENCSYWLDVVSKEGDSPSTSLSVPGNHDVPSPAPNSDE
;
A
#
# COMPACT_ATOMS: atom_id res chain seq x y z
N PHE A 1 -28.81 15.16 -26.04
CA PHE A 1 -27.37 14.91 -25.75
C PHE A 1 -27.00 15.25 -24.30
N TYR A 2 -27.31 16.45 -23.80
CA TYR A 2 -27.01 16.87 -22.41
C TYR A 2 -27.58 15.94 -21.32
N THR A 3 -28.83 15.50 -21.43
CA THR A 3 -29.46 14.58 -20.46
C THR A 3 -28.75 13.22 -20.38
N ARG A 4 -28.26 12.71 -21.53
CA ARG A 4 -27.52 11.44 -21.59
C ARG A 4 -26.16 11.58 -20.92
N ALA A 5 -25.44 12.67 -21.19
CA ALA A 5 -24.17 12.96 -20.52
C ALA A 5 -24.37 13.12 -19.00
N ARG A 6 -25.36 13.91 -18.56
CA ARG A 6 -25.66 14.13 -17.13
C ARG A 6 -25.96 12.81 -16.39
N ASN A 7 -26.75 11.93 -17.01
CA ASN A 7 -27.07 10.64 -16.41
C ASN A 7 -25.86 9.71 -16.32
N ILE A 8 -24.95 9.77 -17.30
CA ILE A 8 -23.69 9.01 -17.26
C ILE A 8 -22.79 9.53 -16.13
N PHE A 9 -22.60 10.85 -16.04
CA PHE A 9 -21.80 11.46 -14.98
C PHE A 9 -22.34 11.15 -13.58
N SER A 10 -23.65 11.33 -13.37
CA SER A 10 -24.27 11.01 -12.06
C SER A 10 -24.10 9.54 -11.67
N ARG A 11 -24.10 8.62 -12.64
CA ARG A 11 -23.88 7.20 -12.37
C ARG A 11 -22.41 6.90 -12.02
N ILE A 12 -21.46 7.54 -12.70
CA ILE A 12 -20.03 7.40 -12.40
C ILE A 12 -19.74 7.92 -10.99
N ASP A 13 -20.27 9.08 -10.62
CA ASP A 13 -20.06 9.65 -9.28
C ASP A 13 -20.64 8.75 -8.18
N TYR A 14 -21.83 8.20 -8.41
CA TYR A 14 -22.45 7.24 -7.49
C TYR A 14 -21.60 5.96 -7.35
N ASP A 15 -21.14 5.40 -8.48
CA ASP A 15 -20.28 4.22 -8.49
C ASP A 15 -18.94 4.49 -7.77
N GLN A 16 -18.33 5.67 -7.95
CA GLN A 16 -17.12 6.07 -7.22
C GLN A 16 -17.37 6.13 -5.72
N GLY A 17 -18.46 6.79 -5.28
CA GLY A 17 -18.82 6.84 -3.85
C GLY A 17 -19.05 5.44 -3.24
N GLN A 18 -19.68 4.54 -4.00
CA GLN A 18 -19.84 3.14 -3.62
C GLN A 18 -18.48 2.44 -3.47
N ALA A 19 -17.56 2.63 -4.43
CA ALA A 19 -16.25 2.01 -4.41
C ALA A 19 -15.42 2.44 -3.18
N TYR A 20 -15.39 3.74 -2.87
CA TYR A 20 -14.70 4.25 -1.67
C TYR A 20 -15.31 3.74 -0.37
N THR A 21 -16.64 3.59 -0.32
CA THR A 21 -17.34 2.99 0.84
C THR A 21 -16.93 1.53 1.04
N LEU A 22 -16.92 0.74 -0.05
CA LEU A 22 -16.47 -0.66 -0.02
C LEU A 22 -14.99 -0.77 0.38
N HIS A 23 -14.13 0.11 -0.15
CA HIS A 23 -12.72 0.18 0.27
C HIS A 23 -12.59 0.46 1.77
N GLY A 24 -13.38 1.40 2.30
CA GLY A 24 -13.43 1.72 3.73
C GLY A 24 -13.90 0.53 4.58
N LEU A 25 -14.92 -0.21 4.13
CA LEU A 25 -15.35 -1.45 4.79
C LEU A 25 -14.23 -2.49 4.79
N GLY A 26 -13.56 -2.68 3.65
CA GLY A 26 -12.40 -3.56 3.55
C GLY A 26 -11.34 -3.24 4.61
N LYS A 27 -11.07 -1.94 4.84
CA LYS A 27 -10.16 -1.48 5.90
C LYS A 27 -10.66 -1.86 7.30
N ILE A 28 -11.92 -1.56 7.61
CA ILE A 28 -12.51 -1.87 8.93
C ILE A 28 -12.44 -3.38 9.25
N PHE A 29 -12.78 -4.23 8.28
CA PHE A 29 -12.72 -5.68 8.47
C PHE A 29 -11.27 -6.18 8.57
N SER A 30 -10.34 -5.59 7.81
CA SER A 30 -8.91 -5.87 7.92
C SER A 30 -8.37 -5.54 9.31
N ASP A 31 -8.73 -4.38 9.86
CA ASP A 31 -8.31 -3.94 11.19
C ASP A 31 -8.86 -4.85 12.31
N ARG A 32 -10.00 -5.52 12.04
CA ARG A 32 -10.59 -6.56 12.90
C ARG A 32 -10.04 -7.96 12.64
N SER A 33 -9.01 -8.10 11.82
CA SER A 33 -8.44 -9.40 11.38
C SER A 33 -9.43 -10.33 10.67
N GLN A 34 -10.53 -9.79 10.14
CA GLN A 34 -11.53 -10.49 9.33
C GLN A 34 -11.09 -10.44 7.86
N TYR A 35 -10.00 -11.14 7.54
CA TYR A 35 -9.32 -11.03 6.25
C TYR A 35 -10.17 -11.50 5.04
N PRO A 36 -10.95 -12.59 5.11
CA PRO A 36 -11.80 -13.00 3.98
C PRO A 36 -12.85 -11.95 3.61
N GLU A 37 -13.51 -11.36 4.60
CA GLU A 37 -14.49 -10.30 4.40
C GLU A 37 -13.84 -9.03 3.85
N ALA A 38 -12.67 -8.65 4.38
CA ALA A 38 -11.90 -7.53 3.86
C ALA A 38 -11.49 -7.73 2.39
N GLU A 39 -10.99 -8.92 2.03
CA GLU A 39 -10.65 -9.25 0.64
C GLU A 39 -11.88 -9.17 -0.28
N ASN A 40 -13.05 -9.63 0.18
CA ASN A 40 -14.29 -9.51 -0.58
C ASN A 40 -14.65 -8.04 -0.85
N PHE A 41 -14.64 -7.18 0.18
CA PHE A 41 -14.95 -5.76 0.02
C PHE A 41 -13.94 -5.03 -0.87
N TYR A 42 -12.65 -5.31 -0.71
CA TYR A 42 -11.62 -4.75 -1.58
C TYR A 42 -11.78 -5.21 -3.03
N ASN A 43 -12.10 -6.48 -3.29
CA ASN A 43 -12.34 -6.95 -4.65
C ASN A 43 -13.55 -6.30 -5.31
N GLN A 44 -14.63 -6.06 -4.56
CA GLN A 44 -15.78 -5.30 -5.04
C GLN A 44 -15.40 -3.85 -5.37
N ALA A 45 -14.68 -3.17 -4.48
CA ALA A 45 -14.19 -1.80 -4.73
C ALA A 45 -13.29 -1.73 -5.97
N ARG A 46 -12.34 -2.66 -6.10
CA ARG A 46 -11.43 -2.77 -7.25
C ARG A 46 -12.16 -2.91 -8.57
N SER A 47 -13.20 -3.74 -8.61
CA SER A 47 -14.04 -3.93 -9.80
C SER A 47 -14.72 -2.63 -10.23
N ILE A 48 -15.23 -1.86 -9.27
CA ILE A 48 -15.88 -0.58 -9.55
C ILE A 48 -14.86 0.48 -9.99
N PHE A 49 -13.72 0.61 -9.30
CA PHE A 49 -12.65 1.52 -9.69
C PHE A 49 -12.14 1.26 -11.11
N ALA A 50 -12.01 -0.02 -11.50
CA ALA A 50 -11.65 -0.39 -12.87
C ALA A 50 -12.72 0.04 -13.90
N ARG A 51 -14.01 -0.10 -13.56
CA ARG A 51 -15.13 0.32 -14.42
C ARG A 51 -15.24 1.84 -14.55
N THR A 52 -14.96 2.58 -13.48
CA THR A 52 -15.06 4.06 -13.46
C THR A 52 -13.79 4.75 -13.96
N GLY A 53 -12.69 4.01 -14.12
CA GLY A 53 -11.39 4.58 -14.52
C GLY A 53 -10.66 5.30 -13.39
N ASP A 54 -11.04 5.06 -12.12
CA ASP A 54 -10.32 5.60 -10.97
C ASP A 54 -9.07 4.75 -10.67
N HIS A 55 -7.99 5.09 -11.37
CA HIS A 55 -6.70 4.41 -11.23
C HIS A 55 -6.09 4.54 -9.84
N HIS A 56 -6.28 5.68 -9.18
CA HIS A 56 -5.74 5.92 -7.84
C HIS A 56 -6.45 5.04 -6.79
N GLY A 57 -7.79 4.98 -6.82
CA GLY A 57 -8.57 4.07 -5.98
C GLY A 57 -8.24 2.59 -6.24
N GLY A 58 -8.07 2.22 -7.51
CA GLY A 58 -7.63 0.89 -7.92
C GLY A 58 -6.27 0.49 -7.35
N ALA A 59 -5.26 1.37 -7.47
CA ALA A 59 -3.92 1.14 -6.94
C ALA A 59 -3.92 1.02 -5.40
N ASN A 60 -4.61 1.93 -4.70
CA ASN A 60 -4.76 1.84 -3.24
C ASN A 60 -5.36 0.50 -2.81
N THR A 61 -6.33 -0.01 -3.56
CA THR A 61 -6.98 -1.28 -3.25
C THR A 61 -6.03 -2.47 -3.46
N LEU A 62 -5.19 -2.43 -4.50
CA LEU A 62 -4.15 -3.45 -4.71
C LEU A 62 -3.13 -3.46 -3.56
N VAL A 63 -2.71 -2.29 -3.07
CA VAL A 63 -1.82 -2.20 -1.89
C VAL A 63 -2.45 -2.87 -0.68
N ARG A 64 -3.73 -2.61 -0.41
CA ARG A 64 -4.43 -3.21 0.73
C ARG A 64 -4.56 -4.73 0.60
N LEU A 65 -4.86 -5.24 -0.61
CA LEU A 65 -4.89 -6.67 -0.88
C LEU A 65 -3.51 -7.32 -0.69
N GLY A 66 -2.44 -6.64 -1.12
CA GLY A 66 -1.06 -7.09 -0.90
C GLY A 66 -0.73 -7.19 0.59
N CYS A 67 -1.08 -6.16 1.38
CA CYS A 67 -0.92 -6.21 2.84
C CYS A 67 -1.70 -7.36 3.49
N LEU A 68 -2.91 -7.67 3.00
CA LEU A 68 -3.69 -8.83 3.44
C LEU A 68 -2.97 -10.14 3.15
N CYS A 69 -2.39 -10.28 1.96
CA CYS A 69 -1.61 -11.45 1.58
C CYS A 69 -0.40 -11.64 2.52
N LEU A 70 0.31 -10.56 2.87
CA LEU A 70 1.38 -10.60 3.89
C LEU A 70 0.89 -11.11 5.25
N LYS A 71 -0.29 -10.66 5.71
CA LYS A 71 -0.87 -11.13 6.99
C LYS A 71 -1.22 -12.63 6.96
N ARG A 72 -1.34 -13.23 5.77
CA ARG A 72 -1.57 -14.66 5.55
C ARG A 72 -0.30 -15.42 5.14
N SER A 73 0.87 -14.78 5.14
CA SER A 73 2.14 -15.36 4.65
C SER A 73 2.10 -15.78 3.17
N GLU A 74 1.30 -15.08 2.36
CA GLU A 74 1.19 -15.28 0.91
C GLU A 74 2.14 -14.31 0.17
N ASP A 75 3.44 -14.44 0.43
CA ASP A 75 4.45 -13.45 0.02
C ASP A 75 4.50 -13.22 -1.50
N ILE A 76 4.48 -14.29 -2.30
CA ILE A 76 4.52 -14.21 -3.77
C ILE A 76 3.33 -13.39 -4.30
N LYS A 77 2.13 -13.66 -3.77
CA LYS A 77 0.92 -12.96 -4.18
C LYS A 77 0.93 -11.49 -3.71
N ALA A 78 1.50 -11.22 -2.53
CA ALA A 78 1.68 -9.85 -2.05
C ALA A 78 2.61 -9.05 -2.96
N GLU A 79 3.75 -9.63 -3.34
CA GLU A 79 4.71 -9.04 -4.27
C GLU A 79 4.08 -8.71 -5.63
N GLU A 80 3.35 -9.65 -6.22
CA GLU A 80 2.62 -9.43 -7.48
C GLU A 80 1.64 -8.25 -7.38
N LEU A 81 0.88 -8.16 -6.29
CA LEU A 81 -0.09 -7.09 -6.07
C LEU A 81 0.59 -5.73 -5.88
N PHE A 82 1.72 -5.70 -5.17
CA PHE A 82 2.52 -4.48 -5.02
C PHE A 82 3.11 -4.01 -6.35
N HIS A 83 3.63 -4.92 -7.19
CA HIS A 83 4.11 -4.53 -8.52
C HIS A 83 2.99 -3.98 -9.42
N GLN A 84 1.79 -4.58 -9.38
CA GLN A 84 0.63 -4.04 -10.10
C GLN A 84 0.27 -2.62 -9.62
N ALA A 85 0.28 -2.38 -8.29
CA ALA A 85 0.04 -1.05 -7.75
C ALA A 85 1.14 -0.05 -8.16
N LEU A 86 2.40 -0.47 -8.14
CA LEU A 86 3.54 0.36 -8.52
C LEU A 86 3.47 0.81 -9.99
N ASP A 87 3.09 -0.09 -10.89
CA ASP A 87 2.88 0.22 -12.31
C ASP A 87 1.78 1.27 -12.49
N ILE A 88 0.64 1.13 -11.80
CA ILE A 88 -0.44 2.11 -11.86
C ILE A 88 0.00 3.47 -11.31
N TYR A 89 0.59 3.52 -10.11
CA TYR A 89 1.05 4.79 -9.53
C TYR A 89 2.12 5.47 -10.40
N SER A 90 2.98 4.69 -11.06
CA SER A 90 3.96 5.21 -12.01
C SER A 90 3.31 5.84 -13.23
N ARG A 91 2.26 5.21 -13.79
CA ARG A 91 1.50 5.75 -14.93
C ARG A 91 0.76 7.04 -14.61
N ILE A 92 0.22 7.17 -13.40
CA ILE A 92 -0.51 8.38 -12.97
C ILE A 92 0.37 9.44 -12.31
N GLY A 93 1.68 9.19 -12.18
CA GLY A 93 2.63 10.15 -11.59
C GLY A 93 2.52 10.33 -10.08
N ASP A 94 1.89 9.39 -9.36
CA ASP A 94 1.71 9.47 -7.91
C ASP A 94 2.98 9.03 -7.17
N SER A 95 3.78 10.03 -6.78
CA SER A 95 5.05 9.80 -6.06
C SER A 95 4.84 9.23 -4.66
N LEU A 96 3.77 9.63 -3.95
CA LEU A 96 3.48 9.14 -2.60
C LEU A 96 3.04 7.67 -2.63
N GLY A 97 2.16 7.31 -3.57
CA GLY A 97 1.76 5.94 -3.83
C GLY A 97 2.95 5.04 -4.16
N ARG A 98 3.86 5.50 -5.02
CA ARG A 98 5.11 4.79 -5.35
C ARG A 98 6.01 4.60 -4.13
N ALA A 99 6.15 5.63 -3.28
CA ALA A 99 6.96 5.56 -2.06
C ALA A 99 6.41 4.49 -1.10
N ASN A 100 5.10 4.52 -0.85
CA ASN A 100 4.40 3.57 0.01
C ASN A 100 4.59 2.12 -0.46
N VAL A 101 4.43 1.87 -1.77
CA VAL A 101 4.60 0.53 -2.35
C VAL A 101 6.04 0.04 -2.25
N LYS A 102 7.03 0.90 -2.57
CA LYS A 102 8.44 0.55 -2.46
C LYS A 102 8.84 0.22 -1.03
N ARG A 103 8.37 0.98 -0.05
CA ARG A 103 8.57 0.67 1.37
C ARG A 103 7.99 -0.68 1.75
N ASN A 104 6.77 -1.01 1.29
CA ASN A 104 6.15 -2.31 1.55
C ASN A 104 6.93 -3.47 0.91
N LEU A 105 7.43 -3.32 -0.32
CA LEU A 105 8.32 -4.30 -0.95
C LEU A 105 9.65 -4.43 -0.19
N GLY A 106 10.21 -3.32 0.30
CA GLY A 106 11.40 -3.34 1.16
C GLY A 106 11.17 -4.17 2.42
N HIS A 107 10.01 -4.01 3.07
CA HIS A 107 9.64 -4.83 4.23
C HIS A 107 9.46 -6.31 3.90
N LEU A 108 8.85 -6.63 2.75
CA LEU A 108 8.71 -8.00 2.26
C LEU A 108 10.08 -8.66 2.11
N TYR A 109 10.99 -8.07 1.33
CA TYR A 109 12.30 -8.67 1.08
C TYR A 109 13.18 -8.72 2.34
N ARG A 110 13.08 -7.71 3.22
CA ARG A 110 13.75 -7.75 4.53
C ARG A 110 13.28 -8.95 5.36
N ALA A 111 11.97 -9.20 5.39
CA ALA A 111 11.41 -10.35 6.12
C ALA A 111 11.88 -11.70 5.54
N GLN A 112 12.28 -11.73 4.27
CA GLN A 112 12.87 -12.90 3.61
C GLN A 112 14.40 -13.00 3.79
N GLY A 113 15.03 -12.03 4.45
CA GLY A 113 16.50 -11.96 4.61
C GLY A 113 17.25 -11.43 3.38
N LEU A 114 16.51 -10.91 2.38
CA LEU A 114 17.04 -10.35 1.13
C LEU A 114 17.31 -8.85 1.28
N ASN A 115 18.24 -8.52 2.18
CA ASN A 115 18.58 -7.15 2.56
C ASN A 115 19.21 -6.36 1.41
N THR A 116 19.98 -7.01 0.53
CA THR A 116 20.52 -6.39 -0.70
C THR A 116 19.43 -5.98 -1.69
N THR A 117 18.29 -6.68 -1.68
CA THR A 117 17.12 -6.34 -2.49
C THR A 117 16.24 -5.28 -1.80
N ALA A 118 16.16 -5.31 -0.46
CA ALA A 118 15.38 -4.36 0.33
C ALA A 118 16.01 -2.94 0.36
N ALA A 119 17.33 -2.85 0.47
CA ALA A 119 18.06 -1.58 0.57
C ALA A 119 17.72 -0.56 -0.53
N PRO A 120 17.80 -0.88 -1.85
CA PRO A 120 17.45 0.06 -2.90
C PRO A 120 15.99 0.52 -2.83
N LEU A 121 15.08 -0.36 -2.40
CA LEU A 121 13.66 -0.01 -2.26
C LEU A 121 13.43 1.03 -1.15
N TYR A 122 14.10 0.90 0.00
CA TYR A 122 14.06 1.92 1.05
C TYR A 122 14.71 3.23 0.60
N ALA A 123 15.84 3.16 -0.12
CA ALA A 123 16.52 4.35 -0.63
C ALA A 123 15.64 5.13 -1.62
N GLU A 124 14.98 4.43 -2.54
CA GLU A 124 14.05 5.03 -3.49
C GLU A 124 12.79 5.57 -2.81
N ALA A 125 12.20 4.83 -1.85
CA ALA A 125 11.06 5.30 -1.08
C ALA A 125 11.39 6.58 -0.29
N ARG A 126 12.56 6.63 0.36
CA ARG A 126 13.07 7.82 1.06
C ARG A 126 13.14 9.04 0.13
N GLY A 127 13.71 8.88 -1.06
CA GLY A 127 13.81 9.96 -2.04
C GLY A 127 12.45 10.49 -2.48
N LEU A 128 11.47 9.60 -2.64
CA LEU A 128 10.09 9.98 -2.98
C LEU A 128 9.37 10.68 -1.82
N TYR A 129 9.55 10.22 -0.57
CA TYR A 129 8.95 10.88 0.59
C TYR A 129 9.50 12.28 0.82
N ASN A 130 10.81 12.48 0.63
CA ASN A 130 11.43 13.80 0.64
C ASN A 130 10.80 14.71 -0.43
N LEU A 131 10.61 14.21 -1.65
CA LEU A 131 9.95 14.98 -2.72
C LEU A 131 8.51 15.38 -2.37
N THR A 132 7.79 14.55 -1.62
CA THR A 132 6.41 14.85 -1.18
C THR A 132 6.34 15.65 0.11
N GLY A 133 7.47 15.93 0.77
CA GLY A 133 7.53 16.62 2.06
C GLY A 133 7.12 15.79 3.27
N ASP A 134 7.09 14.46 3.16
CA ASP A 134 6.75 13.54 4.25
C ASP A 134 8.01 13.17 5.06
N SER A 135 8.44 14.10 5.91
CA SER A 135 9.67 13.95 6.73
C SER A 135 9.62 12.72 7.64
N PHE A 136 8.44 12.38 8.17
CA PHE A 136 8.30 11.23 9.05
C PHE A 136 8.57 9.93 8.30
N MET A 137 7.99 9.77 7.11
CA MET A 137 8.21 8.57 6.30
C MET A 137 9.60 8.54 5.67
N GLU A 138 10.20 9.70 5.39
CA GLU A 138 11.59 9.81 4.98
C GLU A 138 12.53 9.23 6.07
N GLU A 139 12.38 9.69 7.31
CA GLU A 139 13.15 9.21 8.45
C GLU A 139 12.93 7.70 8.69
N ASN A 140 11.69 7.23 8.56
CA ASN A 140 11.36 5.82 8.66
C ASN A 140 12.13 4.98 7.61
N CYS A 141 12.17 5.44 6.35
CA CYS A 141 12.93 4.76 5.31
C CYS A 141 14.45 4.84 5.55
N SER A 142 14.94 5.95 6.11
CA SER A 142 16.35 6.11 6.49
C SER A 142 16.75 5.10 7.58
N TYR A 143 15.90 4.92 8.60
CA TYR A 143 16.10 3.93 9.65
C TYR A 143 16.19 2.52 9.07
N TRP A 144 15.22 2.12 8.24
CA TRP A 144 15.22 0.77 7.67
C TRP A 144 16.38 0.53 6.70
N LEU A 145 16.79 1.56 5.94
CA LEU A 145 17.97 1.51 5.08
C LEU A 145 19.24 1.23 5.88
N ASP A 146 19.43 1.89 7.04
CA ASP A 146 20.57 1.65 7.93
C ASP A 146 20.55 0.23 8.51
N VAL A 147 19.38 -0.26 8.95
CA VAL A 147 19.21 -1.63 9.47
C VAL A 147 19.63 -2.67 8.42
N VAL A 148 19.06 -2.62 7.22
CA VAL A 148 19.35 -3.64 6.19
C VAL A 148 20.78 -3.56 5.65
N SER A 149 21.39 -2.36 5.67
CA SER A 149 22.79 -2.18 5.26
C SER A 149 23.78 -2.78 6.24
N LYS A 150 23.43 -2.84 7.53
CA LYS A 150 24.26 -3.45 8.58
C LYS A 150 24.13 -4.96 8.64
N GLU A 151 22.93 -5.48 8.40
CA GLU A 151 22.62 -6.90 8.62
C GLU A 151 23.07 -7.80 7.46
N GLY A 152 23.31 -7.26 6.26
CA GLY A 152 23.71 -8.06 5.08
C GLY A 152 22.67 -9.14 4.71
N ASP A 153 22.88 -9.88 3.63
CA ASP A 153 21.95 -10.99 3.33
C ASP A 153 22.13 -12.12 4.33
N SER A 154 21.04 -12.62 4.88
CA SER A 154 21.03 -13.77 5.78
C SER A 154 20.24 -14.91 5.14
N PRO A 155 20.78 -16.14 5.10
CA PRO A 155 20.01 -17.31 4.67
C PRO A 155 18.96 -17.65 5.74
N SER A 156 17.81 -16.98 5.62
CA SER A 156 16.50 -17.21 6.26
C SER A 156 16.47 -18.20 7.43
N THR A 157 16.37 -17.68 8.66
CA THR A 157 15.62 -18.37 9.72
C THR A 157 14.16 -17.95 9.60
N SER A 158 13.29 -18.93 9.42
CA SER A 158 11.86 -18.77 9.68
C SER A 158 11.65 -18.15 11.06
N LEU A 159 10.92 -17.03 11.13
CA LEU A 159 9.82 -16.75 12.07
C LEU A 159 9.70 -15.27 12.41
N SER A 160 8.44 -14.85 12.48
CA SER A 160 7.93 -13.63 13.11
C SER A 160 8.10 -12.36 12.30
N VAL A 161 7.05 -12.03 11.54
CA VAL A 161 6.72 -10.63 11.23
C VAL A 161 6.74 -9.89 12.58
N PRO A 162 7.63 -8.90 12.81
CA PRO A 162 7.45 -8.03 13.96
C PRO A 162 6.09 -7.39 13.81
N GLY A 163 5.23 -7.53 14.82
CA GLY A 163 3.96 -6.82 14.86
C GLY A 163 4.20 -5.34 14.59
N ASN A 164 3.18 -4.65 14.07
CA ASN A 164 3.20 -3.20 13.82
C ASN A 164 3.37 -2.34 15.11
N HIS A 165 4.04 -2.85 16.15
CA HIS A 165 4.29 -2.24 17.44
C HIS A 165 5.65 -1.53 17.54
N ASP A 166 6.56 -1.73 16.57
CA ASP A 166 7.86 -1.04 16.54
C ASP A 166 7.86 0.24 15.68
N VAL A 167 6.69 0.68 15.23
CA VAL A 167 6.55 2.04 14.69
C VAL A 167 6.47 2.98 15.88
N PRO A 168 7.33 4.01 15.99
CA PRO A 168 7.13 5.07 16.97
C PRO A 168 5.70 5.60 16.80
N SER A 169 4.90 5.56 17.87
CA SER A 169 3.56 6.14 17.88
C SER A 169 3.64 7.57 17.35
N PRO A 170 2.73 8.01 16.47
CA PRO A 170 2.66 9.41 16.10
C PRO A 170 2.53 10.21 17.40
N ALA A 171 3.39 11.22 17.57
CA ALA A 171 3.19 12.21 18.61
C ALA A 171 1.75 12.73 18.46
N PRO A 172 1.00 12.88 19.57
CA PRO A 172 -0.34 13.44 19.47
C PRO A 172 -0.24 14.77 18.75
N ASN A 173 -1.03 14.97 17.70
CA ASN A 173 -1.21 16.27 17.08
C ASN A 173 -1.68 17.21 18.20
N SER A 174 -0.74 17.97 18.75
CA SER A 174 -1.05 19.24 19.39
C SER A 174 -1.37 20.18 18.25
N ASP A 175 -2.65 20.41 18.01
CA ASP A 175 -3.18 21.71 17.61
C ASP A 175 -4.70 21.75 17.83
N GLU A 176 -5.13 22.95 18.19
CA GLU A 176 -6.40 23.45 18.73
C GLU A 176 -7.67 23.17 17.91
#